data_AF-A0A814CXP7-F1
#
_entry.id   AF-A0A814CXP7-F1
#
_cell.length_a   1.000
_cell.length_b   1.000
_cell.length_c   1.000
_cell.angle_alpha   90.00
_cell.angle_beta   90.00
_cell.angle_gamma   90.00
#
_symmetry.space_group_name_H-M   'P 1'
#
loop_
_entity.id
_entity.type
_entity.pdbx_description
1 polymer ?
#
loop_
_entity_poly.entity_id
_entity_poly.type
_entity_poly.pdbx_seq_one_letter_code
_entity_poly.pdbx_strand_id
1 'polypeptide(L)'
;MSDETYNESEQRNNDIIKQACENEIIEPQLDDLSKDSTINPADEDSQFIYDDNAQRLICIGSNFDCIPQSIIDAFSLKTKSLDLSKNRFRLLTCIQNFPYLEELILDDNDLDDTHTIFPTLSNLHTLMLNKNRLQDIYKLVDQLRHAYPKLTHLSLLGNEACPYQISATNQISSNYTDLSTFAQNRLDEDYQRYRHLLIFRIPTLKFLDASEISSNERHIATQLGDILYSIVETKQSRSLSTNEEKRYEKRNNYTPLPKDTNKNQSRISVGKLPQKYSGEGSQGNKFVRDGDL
;
A
#
# COMPACT_ATOMS: atom_id res chain seq x y z
N MET A 1 -38.03 32.28 63.87
CA MET A 1 -37.95 30.81 64.08
C MET A 1 -37.55 30.16 62.77
N SER A 2 -36.37 30.53 62.25
CA SER A 2 -36.04 30.28 60.84
C SER A 2 -34.54 30.42 60.57
N ASP A 3 -33.67 29.90 61.44
CA ASP A 3 -32.21 30.00 61.25
C ASP A 3 -31.41 28.75 61.70
N GLU A 4 -32.07 27.61 61.95
CA GLU A 4 -31.37 26.36 62.29
C GLU A 4 -31.37 25.33 61.17
N THR A 5 -32.13 25.53 60.08
CA THR A 5 -32.28 24.54 59.00
C THR A 5 -31.30 24.72 57.83
N TYR A 6 -30.48 25.77 57.82
CA TYR A 6 -29.52 26.04 56.74
C TYR A 6 -28.12 25.45 57.02
N ASN A 7 -27.78 25.20 58.29
CA ASN A 7 -26.46 24.69 58.66
C ASN A 7 -26.35 23.15 58.58
N GLU A 8 -27.46 22.42 58.69
CA GLU A 8 -27.45 20.94 58.59
C GLU A 8 -27.36 20.44 57.13
N SER A 9 -27.80 21.24 56.16
CA SER A 9 -27.75 20.88 54.73
C SER A 9 -26.37 21.10 54.12
N GLU A 10 -25.61 22.10 54.56
CA GLU A 10 -24.20 22.28 54.17
C GLU A 10 -23.27 21.26 54.82
N GLN A 11 -23.53 20.87 56.08
CA GLN A 11 -22.77 19.79 56.73
C GLN A 11 -22.97 18.44 56.02
N ARG A 12 -24.22 18.10 55.68
CA ARG A 12 -24.55 16.87 54.93
C ARG A 12 -23.96 16.83 53.52
N ASN A 13 -23.92 17.96 52.81
CA ASN A 13 -23.32 18.01 51.47
C ASN A 13 -21.79 17.89 51.53
N ASN A 14 -21.14 18.42 52.56
CA ASN A 14 -19.70 18.25 52.76
C ASN A 14 -19.33 16.81 53.16
N ASP A 15 -20.21 16.11 53.87
CA ASP A 15 -20.01 14.69 54.20
C ASP A 15 -20.21 13.78 52.98
N ILE A 16 -21.15 14.09 52.07
CA ILE A 16 -21.32 13.35 50.80
C ILE A 16 -20.10 13.56 49.88
N ILE A 17 -19.51 14.75 49.85
CA ILE A 17 -18.31 15.03 49.05
C ILE A 17 -17.06 14.40 49.67
N LYS A 18 -16.95 14.32 51.01
CA LYS A 18 -15.87 13.57 51.67
C LYS A 18 -16.00 12.06 51.48
N GLN A 19 -17.21 11.53 51.47
CA GLN A 19 -17.47 10.10 51.31
C GLN A 19 -17.38 9.61 49.85
N ALA A 20 -17.37 10.54 48.88
CA ALA A 20 -17.08 10.25 47.47
C ALA A 20 -15.57 10.26 47.14
N CYS A 21 -14.71 10.67 48.08
CA CYS A 21 -13.25 10.70 47.93
C CYS A 21 -12.51 9.54 48.63
N GLU A 22 -13.24 8.55 49.16
CA GLU A 22 -12.69 7.33 49.79
C GLU A 22 -12.94 6.05 48.97
N ASN A 23 -13.40 6.17 47.72
CA ASN A 23 -13.27 5.07 46.78
C ASN A 23 -11.86 5.13 46.19
N GLU A 24 -10.97 4.32 46.76
CA GLU A 24 -9.70 3.94 46.16
C GLU A 24 -9.90 3.70 44.67
N ILE A 25 -9.38 4.62 43.85
CA ILE A 25 -9.01 4.30 42.49
C ILE A 25 -7.93 3.24 42.67
N ILE A 26 -8.31 1.98 42.41
CA ILE A 26 -7.37 0.89 42.20
C ILE A 26 -6.61 1.29 40.94
N GLU A 27 -5.53 2.05 41.11
CA GLU A 27 -4.42 2.03 40.16
C GLU A 27 -4.05 0.55 39.99
N PRO A 28 -3.96 0.01 38.76
CA PRO A 28 -3.40 -1.31 38.60
C PRO A 28 -1.98 -1.23 39.15
N GLN A 29 -1.79 -1.87 40.32
CA GLN A 29 -0.50 -2.03 40.96
C GLN A 29 0.44 -2.64 39.92
N LEU A 30 1.37 -1.84 39.41
CA LEU A 30 2.57 -2.30 38.72
C LEU A 30 3.51 -2.88 39.79
N ASP A 31 3.04 -3.92 40.49
CA ASP A 31 3.86 -4.68 41.39
C ASP A 31 4.56 -5.78 40.60
N ASP A 32 5.89 -5.65 40.62
CA ASP A 32 6.88 -6.69 40.37
C ASP A 32 6.86 -7.33 38.98
N LEU A 33 7.11 -6.48 37.97
CA LEU A 33 7.90 -6.94 36.83
C LEU A 33 9.33 -7.17 37.34
N SER A 34 9.56 -8.41 37.77
CA SER A 34 10.86 -9.00 37.98
C SER A 34 11.89 -8.36 37.04
N LYS A 35 12.90 -7.71 37.62
CA LYS A 35 14.15 -7.31 36.94
C LYS A 35 15.01 -8.53 36.57
N ASP A 36 14.36 -9.59 36.14
CA ASP A 36 14.98 -10.76 35.56
C ASP A 36 14.75 -10.67 34.05
N SER A 37 15.76 -10.11 33.39
CA SER A 37 16.09 -10.43 32.02
C SER A 37 16.26 -11.95 31.92
N THR A 38 15.21 -12.68 31.61
CA THR A 38 15.30 -14.14 31.43
C THR A 38 14.68 -14.53 30.11
N ILE A 39 15.40 -14.28 29.03
CA ILE A 39 15.89 -15.37 28.17
C ILE A 39 17.35 -15.07 27.81
N ASN A 40 18.21 -15.99 28.17
CA ASN A 40 19.65 -15.93 27.97
C ASN A 40 19.96 -16.10 26.47
N PRO A 41 20.77 -15.24 25.83
CA PRO A 41 21.21 -15.42 24.43
C PRO A 41 22.09 -16.67 24.20
N ALA A 42 22.25 -17.53 25.21
CA ALA A 42 23.02 -18.77 25.19
C ALA A 42 22.16 -20.04 25.24
N ASP A 43 20.84 -19.94 25.38
CA ASP A 43 19.94 -21.09 25.23
C ASP A 43 19.59 -21.24 23.75
N GLU A 44 20.38 -22.01 23.02
CA GLU A 44 20.18 -22.28 21.58
C GLU A 44 18.78 -22.88 21.26
N ASP A 45 18.06 -23.37 22.27
CA ASP A 45 16.70 -23.92 22.19
C ASP A 45 15.58 -22.90 22.48
N SER A 46 15.91 -21.64 22.81
CA SER A 46 14.90 -20.61 23.08
C SER A 46 14.25 -20.14 21.79
N GLN A 47 12.94 -20.40 21.68
CA GLN A 47 12.15 -20.08 20.48
C GLN A 47 11.98 -18.57 20.23
N PHE A 48 12.40 -17.71 21.17
CA PHE A 48 12.36 -16.26 21.07
C PHE A 48 13.45 -15.59 21.93
N ILE A 49 13.76 -14.33 21.60
CA ILE A 49 14.67 -13.45 22.33
C ILE A 49 13.94 -12.12 22.56
N TYR A 50 14.05 -11.56 23.76
CA TYR A 50 13.52 -10.23 24.06
C TYR A 50 14.64 -9.29 24.52
N ASP A 51 14.81 -8.16 23.82
CA ASP A 51 15.72 -7.08 24.18
C ASP A 51 14.92 -5.97 24.88
N ASP A 52 15.11 -5.86 26.20
CA ASP A 52 14.42 -4.86 27.03
C ASP A 52 14.86 -3.42 26.73
N ASN A 53 16.13 -3.22 26.33
CA ASN A 53 16.64 -1.88 26.02
C ASN A 53 16.05 -1.36 24.70
N ALA A 54 15.95 -2.23 23.70
CA ALA A 54 15.37 -1.91 22.41
C ALA A 54 13.84 -2.10 22.36
N GLN A 55 13.23 -2.62 23.43
CA GLN A 55 11.82 -3.00 23.47
C GLN A 55 11.44 -3.90 22.29
N ARG A 56 12.32 -4.86 21.97
CA ARG A 56 12.26 -5.67 20.75
C ARG A 56 12.07 -7.15 21.07
N LEU A 57 11.02 -7.74 20.50
CA LEU A 57 10.77 -9.18 20.55
C LEU A 57 11.17 -9.81 19.22
N ILE A 58 12.02 -10.83 19.28
CA ILE A 58 12.59 -11.53 18.12
C ILE A 58 12.19 -13.00 18.21
N CYS A 59 11.41 -13.47 17.26
CA CYS A 59 10.95 -14.86 17.14
C CYS A 59 11.25 -15.36 15.73
N ILE A 60 12.52 -15.64 15.39
CA ILE A 60 12.94 -15.98 14.03
C ILE A 60 13.13 -17.49 13.87
N GLY A 61 12.64 -18.08 12.78
CA GLY A 61 13.01 -19.46 12.41
C GLY A 61 12.34 -20.58 13.21
N SER A 62 11.43 -20.24 14.12
CA SER A 62 10.76 -21.18 15.02
C SER A 62 9.58 -21.93 14.39
N ASN A 63 9.34 -21.74 13.09
CA ASN A 63 8.17 -22.27 12.35
C ASN A 63 6.83 -21.89 13.00
N PHE A 64 6.73 -20.68 13.57
CA PHE A 64 5.48 -20.22 14.16
C PHE A 64 4.42 -19.99 13.08
N ASP A 65 3.25 -20.57 13.28
CA ASP A 65 2.02 -20.20 12.57
C ASP A 65 1.25 -19.09 13.34
N CYS A 66 1.52 -18.97 14.65
CA CYS A 66 0.99 -17.97 15.58
C CYS A 66 1.98 -17.80 16.74
N ILE A 67 2.02 -16.62 17.36
CA ILE A 67 2.84 -16.38 18.56
C ILE A 67 2.17 -17.10 19.76
N PRO A 68 2.90 -17.91 20.55
CA PRO A 68 2.38 -18.50 21.78
C PRO A 68 1.78 -17.46 22.74
N GLN A 69 0.62 -17.77 23.33
CA GLN A 69 -0.10 -16.85 24.20
C GLN A 69 0.74 -16.39 25.41
N SER A 70 1.57 -17.27 25.97
CA SER A 70 2.49 -16.92 27.06
C SER A 70 3.46 -15.79 26.71
N ILE A 71 3.94 -15.74 25.47
CA ILE A 71 4.82 -14.68 24.98
C ILE A 71 4.02 -13.38 24.80
N ILE A 72 2.81 -13.48 24.25
CA ILE A 72 1.92 -12.33 24.09
C ILE A 72 1.61 -11.71 25.44
N ASP A 73 1.21 -12.50 26.44
CA ASP A 73 0.84 -12.00 27.76
C ASP A 73 2.02 -11.34 28.47
N ALA A 74 3.23 -11.87 28.31
CA ALA A 74 4.43 -11.36 28.96
C ALA A 74 5.01 -10.09 28.31
N PHE A 75 4.98 -10.00 26.98
CA PHE A 75 5.77 -9.00 26.24
C PHE A 75 4.95 -8.02 25.40
N SER A 76 3.66 -8.28 25.15
CA SER A 76 2.89 -7.48 24.19
C SER A 76 2.78 -5.99 24.54
N LEU A 77 2.62 -5.67 25.82
CA LEU A 77 2.50 -4.28 26.31
C LEU A 77 3.83 -3.52 26.36
N LYS A 78 4.96 -4.21 26.24
CA LYS A 78 6.31 -3.62 26.30
C LYS A 78 6.99 -3.55 24.95
N THR A 79 6.56 -4.39 24.01
CA THR A 79 7.18 -4.54 22.70
C THR A 79 6.79 -3.40 21.76
N LYS A 80 7.79 -2.73 21.19
CA LYS A 80 7.64 -1.75 20.12
C LYS A 80 8.13 -2.25 18.77
N SER A 81 9.09 -3.18 18.77
CA SER A 81 9.66 -3.75 17.57
C SER A 81 9.49 -5.27 17.60
N LEU A 82 8.88 -5.84 16.57
CA LEU A 82 8.57 -7.26 16.51
C LEU A 82 9.14 -7.88 15.23
N ASP A 83 10.05 -8.84 15.40
CA ASP A 83 10.65 -9.59 14.31
C ASP A 83 10.14 -11.03 14.31
N LEU A 84 9.37 -11.37 13.28
CA LEU A 84 8.77 -12.69 13.05
C LEU A 84 9.30 -13.32 11.77
N SER A 85 10.49 -12.94 11.33
CA SER A 85 11.05 -13.39 10.06
C SER A 85 11.27 -14.91 10.02
N LYS A 86 11.23 -15.52 8.84
CA LYS A 86 11.50 -16.96 8.61
C LYS A 86 10.56 -17.88 9.39
N ASN A 87 9.27 -17.57 9.39
CA ASN A 87 8.24 -18.40 10.01
C ASN A 87 7.20 -18.81 8.95
N ARG A 88 5.99 -19.18 9.39
CA ARG A 88 4.91 -19.67 8.52
C ARG A 88 3.63 -18.87 8.73
N PHE A 89 3.76 -17.59 9.11
CA PHE A 89 2.60 -16.73 9.33
C PHE A 89 1.83 -16.55 8.02
N ARG A 90 0.53 -16.86 8.08
CA ARG A 90 -0.48 -16.53 7.05
C ARG A 90 -1.51 -15.55 7.58
N LEU A 91 -1.82 -15.68 8.85
CA LEU A 91 -2.76 -14.85 9.60
C LEU A 91 -1.98 -13.94 10.56
N LEU A 92 -2.40 -12.69 10.67
CA LEU A 92 -1.77 -11.68 11.53
C LEU A 92 -2.65 -11.31 12.74
N THR A 93 -3.62 -12.16 13.09
CA THR A 93 -4.61 -11.89 14.15
C THR A 93 -3.95 -11.67 15.52
N CYS A 94 -2.91 -12.44 15.85
CA CYS A 94 -2.19 -12.30 17.12
C CYS A 94 -1.43 -10.97 17.25
N ILE A 95 -1.13 -10.29 16.15
CA ILE A 95 -0.39 -9.02 16.15
C ILE A 95 -1.26 -7.88 16.68
N GLN A 96 -2.59 -7.99 16.62
CA GLN A 96 -3.51 -7.02 17.22
C GLN A 96 -3.30 -6.84 18.74
N ASN A 97 -2.72 -7.84 19.40
CA ASN A 97 -2.43 -7.80 20.83
C ASN A 97 -1.25 -6.87 21.19
N PHE A 98 -0.53 -6.30 20.22
CA PHE A 98 0.63 -5.43 20.43
C PHE A 98 0.26 -3.96 20.19
N PRO A 99 -0.36 -3.26 21.16
CA PRO A 99 -0.93 -1.93 20.94
C PRO A 99 0.10 -0.81 20.71
N TYR A 100 1.33 -1.02 21.17
CA TYR A 100 2.43 -0.05 21.07
C TYR A 100 3.41 -0.38 19.94
N LEU A 101 3.04 -1.27 19.02
CA LEU A 101 3.93 -1.70 17.95
C LEU A 101 4.21 -0.55 16.96
N GLU A 102 5.49 -0.31 16.73
CA GLU A 102 6.06 0.73 15.88
C GLU A 102 6.77 0.11 14.65
N GLU A 103 7.42 -1.04 14.83
CA GLU A 103 8.14 -1.78 13.80
C GLU A 103 7.69 -3.24 13.73
N LEU A 104 7.40 -3.72 12.53
CA LEU A 104 6.99 -5.10 12.28
C LEU A 104 7.78 -5.68 11.11
N ILE A 105 8.51 -6.77 11.37
CA ILE A 105 9.30 -7.50 10.38
C ILE A 105 8.67 -8.88 10.19
N LEU A 106 8.23 -9.16 8.97
CA LEU A 106 7.52 -10.37 8.55
C LEU A 106 8.18 -10.99 7.32
N ASP A 107 9.48 -10.81 7.19
CA ASP A 107 10.24 -11.31 6.04
C ASP A 107 10.24 -12.84 5.99
N ASP A 108 10.17 -13.43 4.79
CA ASP A 108 10.24 -14.88 4.58
C ASP A 108 9.15 -15.64 5.37
N ASN A 109 7.89 -15.31 5.06
CA ASN A 109 6.68 -15.94 5.60
C ASN A 109 5.75 -16.38 4.45
N ASP A 110 4.57 -16.92 4.79
CA ASP A 110 3.58 -17.42 3.83
C ASP A 110 2.40 -16.44 3.64
N LEU A 111 2.61 -15.13 3.78
CA LEU A 111 1.52 -14.14 3.62
C LEU A 111 1.03 -14.09 2.17
N ASP A 112 -0.28 -14.08 1.98
CA ASP A 112 -0.94 -14.13 0.67
C ASP A 112 -2.19 -13.24 0.63
N ASP A 113 -2.69 -12.91 -0.56
CA ASP A 113 -3.85 -12.03 -0.71
C ASP A 113 -5.17 -12.62 -0.22
N THR A 114 -5.22 -13.94 0.03
CA THR A 114 -6.45 -14.68 0.34
C THR A 114 -6.72 -14.80 1.83
N HIS A 115 -5.68 -15.07 2.62
CA HIS A 115 -5.77 -15.32 4.06
C HIS A 115 -5.28 -14.13 4.88
N THR A 116 -4.34 -13.35 4.36
CA THR A 116 -3.73 -12.28 5.14
C THR A 116 -4.67 -11.09 5.27
N ILE A 117 -4.97 -10.75 6.52
CA ILE A 117 -5.70 -9.55 6.92
C ILE A 117 -4.79 -8.76 7.84
N PHE A 118 -4.42 -7.57 7.42
CA PHE A 118 -3.57 -6.67 8.20
C PHE A 118 -4.38 -6.04 9.35
N PRO A 119 -3.98 -6.25 10.62
CA PRO A 119 -4.64 -5.62 11.75
C PRO A 119 -4.36 -4.11 11.78
N THR A 120 -5.27 -3.32 12.34
CA THR A 120 -5.06 -1.89 12.50
C THR A 120 -4.04 -1.61 13.59
N LEU A 121 -2.92 -0.97 13.23
CA LEU A 121 -1.86 -0.58 14.16
C LEU A 121 -1.52 0.91 13.97
N SER A 122 -2.09 1.74 14.83
CA SER A 122 -2.05 3.21 14.69
C SER A 122 -0.67 3.83 14.85
N ASN A 123 0.28 3.11 15.46
CA ASN A 123 1.65 3.58 15.71
C ASN A 123 2.69 2.97 14.76
N LEU A 124 2.30 1.98 13.95
CA LEU A 124 3.21 1.30 13.06
C LEU A 124 3.75 2.26 11.99
N HIS A 125 5.06 2.41 11.95
CA HIS A 125 5.75 3.24 10.97
C HIS A 125 6.71 2.45 10.09
N THR A 126 7.12 1.25 10.48
CA THR A 126 8.01 0.38 9.72
C THR A 126 7.38 -0.99 9.51
N LEU A 127 7.26 -1.41 8.25
CA LEU A 127 6.72 -2.71 7.87
C LEU A 127 7.60 -3.39 6.81
N MET A 128 8.18 -4.53 7.15
CA MET A 128 8.98 -5.34 6.23
C MET A 128 8.21 -6.62 5.90
N LEU A 129 7.94 -6.86 4.62
CA LEU A 129 7.13 -7.97 4.12
C LEU A 129 7.88 -8.74 3.01
N ASN A 130 9.21 -8.72 3.03
CA ASN A 130 10.00 -9.29 1.95
C ASN A 130 9.78 -10.80 1.82
N LYS A 131 9.89 -11.34 0.60
CA LYS A 131 9.79 -12.78 0.31
C LYS A 131 8.53 -13.45 0.87
N ASN A 132 7.37 -12.81 0.68
CA ASN A 132 6.07 -13.42 0.92
C ASN A 132 5.40 -13.79 -0.43
N ARG A 133 4.12 -14.17 -0.42
CA ARG A 133 3.33 -14.59 -1.59
C ARG A 133 2.24 -13.59 -1.95
N LEU A 134 2.47 -12.31 -1.68
CA LEU A 134 1.53 -11.23 -2.03
C LEU A 134 1.60 -10.98 -3.54
N GLN A 135 0.46 -10.92 -4.22
CA GLN A 135 0.36 -10.77 -5.68
C GLN A 135 -0.40 -9.49 -6.07
N ASP A 136 -1.50 -9.18 -5.39
CA ASP A 136 -2.35 -8.02 -5.68
C ASP A 136 -1.88 -6.77 -4.95
N ILE A 137 -0.99 -6.01 -5.59
CA ILE A 137 -0.47 -4.76 -5.05
C ILE A 137 -1.57 -3.73 -4.74
N TYR A 138 -2.67 -3.70 -5.51
CA TYR A 138 -3.71 -2.70 -5.32
C TYR A 138 -4.52 -2.98 -4.05
N LYS A 139 -4.95 -4.23 -3.88
CA LYS A 139 -5.64 -4.68 -2.68
C LYS A 139 -4.76 -4.52 -1.45
N LEU A 140 -3.49 -4.91 -1.54
CA LEU A 140 -2.51 -4.77 -0.46
C LEU A 140 -2.39 -3.30 -0.02
N VAL A 141 -2.15 -2.40 -0.96
CA VAL A 141 -1.94 -0.99 -0.67
C VAL A 141 -3.16 -0.32 -0.06
N ASP A 142 -4.35 -0.66 -0.54
CA ASP A 142 -5.58 -0.18 0.06
C ASP A 142 -5.73 -0.68 1.50
N GLN A 143 -5.41 -1.94 1.79
CA GLN A 143 -5.41 -2.44 3.17
C GLN A 143 -4.38 -1.72 4.04
N LEU A 144 -3.13 -1.63 3.58
CA LEU A 144 -2.04 -1.00 4.34
C LEU A 144 -2.33 0.47 4.67
N ARG A 145 -2.90 1.23 3.73
CA ARG A 145 -3.25 2.64 3.94
C ARG A 145 -4.26 2.83 5.07
N HIS A 146 -5.26 1.95 5.19
CA HIS A 146 -6.27 2.05 6.24
C HIS A 146 -5.77 1.46 7.57
N ALA A 147 -4.99 0.37 7.52
CA ALA A 147 -4.48 -0.29 8.71
C ALA A 147 -3.36 0.50 9.41
N TYR A 148 -2.50 1.18 8.63
CA TYR A 148 -1.25 1.79 9.11
C TYR A 148 -1.13 3.27 8.68
N PRO A 149 -1.87 4.18 9.35
CA PRO A 149 -1.92 5.59 8.95
C PRO A 149 -0.59 6.35 9.11
N LYS A 150 0.36 5.82 9.90
CA LYS A 150 1.69 6.41 10.14
C LYS A 150 2.81 5.70 9.38
N LEU A 151 2.49 4.83 8.42
CA LEU A 151 3.50 4.03 7.73
C LEU A 151 4.49 4.92 6.96
N THR A 152 5.78 4.78 7.24
CA THR A 152 6.87 5.55 6.62
C THR A 152 7.91 4.68 5.91
N HIS A 153 8.12 3.45 6.37
CA HIS A 153 9.05 2.49 5.77
C HIS A 153 8.28 1.24 5.36
N LEU A 154 8.39 0.87 4.08
CA LEU A 154 7.79 -0.33 3.54
C LEU A 154 8.79 -1.07 2.67
N SER A 155 8.82 -2.39 2.76
CA SER A 155 9.60 -3.23 1.84
C SER A 155 8.78 -4.43 1.42
N LEU A 156 8.67 -4.66 0.11
CA LEU A 156 7.90 -5.73 -0.51
C LEU A 156 8.77 -6.60 -1.45
N LEU A 157 10.08 -6.46 -1.37
CA LEU A 157 11.03 -7.15 -2.24
C LEU A 157 10.83 -8.68 -2.20
N GLY A 158 10.82 -9.31 -3.37
CA GLY A 158 10.67 -10.76 -3.49
C GLY A 158 9.24 -11.29 -3.33
N ASN A 159 8.22 -10.41 -3.33
CA ASN A 159 6.82 -10.79 -3.55
C ASN A 159 6.48 -10.79 -5.05
N GLU A 160 5.44 -11.50 -5.45
CA GLU A 160 4.92 -11.47 -6.83
C GLU A 160 4.34 -10.08 -7.20
N ALA A 161 3.81 -9.36 -6.20
CA ALA A 161 3.31 -7.99 -6.31
C ALA A 161 4.43 -6.96 -6.58
N CYS A 162 5.68 -7.29 -6.26
CA CYS A 162 6.84 -6.43 -6.49
C CYS A 162 7.52 -6.84 -7.79
N PRO A 163 7.39 -6.07 -8.89
CA PRO A 163 8.12 -6.34 -10.12
C PRO A 163 9.61 -6.34 -9.81
N TYR A 164 10.24 -7.48 -10.10
CA TYR A 164 11.58 -7.85 -9.67
C TYR A 164 12.64 -6.79 -10.00
N GLN A 165 13.35 -6.29 -8.98
CA GLN A 165 14.52 -5.41 -9.15
C GLN A 165 15.86 -6.13 -8.94
N ILE A 166 15.94 -7.45 -9.13
CA ILE A 166 17.12 -8.22 -8.70
C ILE A 166 17.91 -8.76 -9.91
N SER A 167 19.10 -8.23 -10.18
CA SER A 167 20.22 -9.03 -10.74
C SER A 167 20.11 -9.70 -12.14
N ALA A 168 19.43 -9.11 -13.13
CA ALA A 168 19.70 -9.45 -14.53
C ALA A 168 21.13 -9.06 -15.00
N THR A 169 21.95 -8.48 -14.12
CA THR A 169 23.39 -8.35 -14.33
C THR A 169 24.18 -9.65 -14.11
N ASN A 170 23.66 -10.64 -13.37
CA ASN A 170 24.46 -11.83 -13.02
C ASN A 170 23.93 -13.18 -13.54
N GLN A 171 22.79 -13.22 -14.24
CA GLN A 171 22.40 -14.39 -15.07
C GLN A 171 22.15 -14.05 -16.54
N ILE A 172 22.38 -12.81 -16.96
CA ILE A 172 22.56 -12.45 -18.37
C ILE A 172 24.02 -12.09 -18.62
N SER A 173 24.94 -12.78 -17.97
CA SER A 173 26.31 -12.86 -18.46
C SER A 173 26.40 -14.03 -19.42
N SER A 174 26.16 -13.80 -20.71
CA SER A 174 27.18 -14.08 -21.75
C SER A 174 26.72 -14.11 -23.22
N ASN A 175 25.44 -14.26 -23.60
CA ASN A 175 25.16 -14.67 -25.01
C ASN A 175 24.10 -13.91 -25.84
N TYR A 176 23.38 -12.90 -25.31
CA TYR A 176 22.41 -12.13 -26.10
C TYR A 176 22.43 -10.64 -25.73
N THR A 177 22.91 -9.79 -26.62
CA THR A 177 23.18 -8.35 -26.36
C THR A 177 22.03 -7.40 -26.71
N ASP A 178 21.08 -7.79 -27.57
CA ASP A 178 20.02 -6.85 -28.02
C ASP A 178 18.66 -7.08 -27.36
N LEU A 179 18.31 -8.34 -27.02
CA LEU A 179 17.03 -8.64 -26.36
C LEU A 179 17.08 -8.40 -24.84
N SER A 180 18.26 -8.54 -24.23
CA SER A 180 18.47 -8.33 -22.80
C SER A 180 18.29 -6.88 -22.38
N THR A 181 18.77 -5.93 -23.19
CA THR A 181 18.64 -4.49 -22.93
C THR A 181 17.18 -4.04 -23.00
N PHE A 182 16.41 -4.51 -23.99
CA PHE A 182 14.99 -4.16 -24.10
C PHE A 182 14.15 -4.77 -22.97
N ALA A 183 14.43 -6.01 -22.58
CA ALA A 183 13.79 -6.64 -21.43
C ALA A 183 14.14 -5.92 -20.12
N GLN A 184 15.41 -5.53 -19.93
CA GLN A 184 15.85 -4.76 -18.77
C GLN A 184 15.14 -3.41 -18.67
N ASN A 185 15.05 -2.67 -19.78
CA ASN A 185 14.35 -1.38 -19.81
C ASN A 185 12.86 -1.53 -19.43
N ARG A 186 12.21 -2.61 -19.87
CA ARG A 186 10.81 -2.88 -19.49
C ARG A 186 10.64 -3.16 -18.00
N LEU A 187 11.54 -3.97 -17.42
CA LEU A 187 11.52 -4.29 -15.99
C LEU A 187 11.74 -3.04 -15.14
N ASP A 188 12.66 -2.17 -15.58
CA ASP A 188 12.91 -0.90 -14.92
C ASP A 188 11.67 0.01 -15.00
N GLU A 189 11.01 0.11 -16.16
CA GLU A 189 9.76 0.86 -16.29
C GLU A 189 8.62 0.31 -15.41
N ASP A 190 8.46 -1.02 -15.32
CA ASP A 190 7.43 -1.65 -14.52
C ASP A 190 7.67 -1.43 -13.02
N TYR A 191 8.93 -1.52 -12.57
CA TYR A 191 9.29 -1.14 -11.21
C TYR A 191 9.02 0.33 -10.93
N GLN A 192 9.35 1.24 -11.86
CA GLN A 192 9.03 2.65 -11.70
C GLN A 192 7.52 2.87 -11.58
N ARG A 193 6.69 2.22 -12.40
CA ARG A 193 5.22 2.33 -12.30
C ARG A 193 4.70 1.85 -10.93
N TYR A 194 5.17 0.69 -10.48
CA TYR A 194 4.88 0.13 -9.16
C TYR A 194 5.27 1.11 -8.03
N ARG A 195 6.49 1.67 -8.11
CA ARG A 195 7.03 2.59 -7.10
C ARG A 195 6.20 3.87 -7.02
N HIS A 196 5.89 4.50 -8.16
CA HIS A 196 5.06 5.71 -8.20
C HIS A 196 3.62 5.44 -7.71
N LEU A 197 3.04 4.27 -8.01
CA LEU A 197 1.73 3.87 -7.51
C LEU A 197 1.72 3.82 -5.98
N LEU A 198 2.70 3.16 -5.37
CA LEU A 198 2.82 3.05 -3.91
C LEU A 198 3.00 4.41 -3.24
N ILE A 199 3.88 5.25 -3.79
CA ILE A 199 4.11 6.61 -3.29
C ILE A 199 2.83 7.44 -3.36
N PHE A 200 2.05 7.32 -4.43
CA PHE A 200 0.79 8.03 -4.59
C PHE A 200 -0.27 7.57 -3.59
N ARG A 201 -0.40 6.25 -3.39
CA ARG A 201 -1.45 5.68 -2.53
C ARG A 201 -1.14 5.77 -1.04
N ILE A 202 0.14 5.71 -0.66
CA ILE A 202 0.61 5.83 0.72
C ILE A 202 1.52 7.06 0.82
N PRO A 203 0.95 8.27 0.85
CA PRO A 203 1.73 9.51 0.79
C PRO A 203 2.60 9.74 2.04
N THR A 204 2.42 8.98 3.12
CA THR A 204 3.26 9.05 4.32
C THR A 204 4.62 8.36 4.17
N LEU A 205 4.80 7.52 3.14
CA LEU A 205 6.05 6.80 2.91
C LEU A 205 7.24 7.74 2.72
N LYS A 206 8.35 7.37 3.34
CA LYS A 206 9.68 8.01 3.22
C LYS A 206 10.69 7.05 2.60
N PHE A 207 10.57 5.76 2.88
CA PHE A 207 11.43 4.71 2.33
C PHE A 207 10.59 3.59 1.75
N LEU A 208 10.98 3.12 0.57
CA LEU A 208 10.36 2.00 -0.12
C LEU A 208 11.44 1.09 -0.72
N ASP A 209 11.39 -0.21 -0.41
CA ASP A 209 12.30 -1.24 -0.93
C ASP A 209 13.79 -0.85 -0.78
N ALA A 210 14.20 -0.51 0.45
CA ALA A 210 15.55 -0.08 0.81
C ALA A 210 16.06 1.24 0.17
N SER A 211 15.21 2.00 -0.52
CA SER A 211 15.58 3.31 -1.08
C SER A 211 14.67 4.43 -0.57
N GLU A 212 15.28 5.59 -0.27
CA GLU A 212 14.55 6.80 0.10
C GLU A 212 13.72 7.33 -1.08
N ILE A 213 12.54 7.88 -0.79
CA ILE A 213 11.67 8.51 -1.77
C ILE A 213 12.07 9.97 -1.92
N SER A 214 12.52 10.33 -3.10
CA SER A 214 12.85 11.70 -3.44
C SER A 214 11.60 12.58 -3.63
N SER A 215 11.76 13.88 -3.44
CA SER A 215 10.70 14.86 -3.74
C SER A 215 10.26 14.84 -5.21
N ASN A 216 11.16 14.48 -6.13
CA ASN A 216 10.87 14.38 -7.55
C ASN A 216 9.95 13.20 -7.86
N GLU A 217 10.24 12.01 -7.32
CA GLU A 217 9.36 10.85 -7.46
C GLU A 217 7.97 11.13 -6.89
N ARG A 218 7.90 11.82 -5.74
CA ARG A 218 6.63 12.23 -5.14
C ARG A 218 5.83 13.17 -6.04
N HIS A 219 6.49 14.13 -6.66
CA HIS A 219 5.86 15.03 -7.63
C HIS A 219 5.30 14.25 -8.83
N ILE A 220 6.11 13.36 -9.41
CA ILE A 220 5.71 12.51 -10.54
C ILE A 220 4.54 11.59 -10.16
N ALA A 221 4.62 10.93 -9.00
CA ALA A 221 3.57 10.06 -8.49
C ALA A 221 2.24 10.80 -8.31
N THR A 222 2.27 12.05 -7.85
CA THR A 222 1.07 12.88 -7.70
C THR A 222 0.45 13.24 -9.05
N GLN A 223 1.26 13.47 -10.08
CA GLN A 223 0.78 13.76 -11.44
C GLN A 223 0.22 12.53 -12.16
N LEU A 224 0.86 11.38 -11.98
CA LEU A 224 0.53 10.14 -12.70
C LEU A 224 -0.47 9.25 -11.94
N GLY A 225 -0.65 9.49 -10.64
CA GLY A 225 -1.37 8.60 -9.73
C GLY A 225 -2.77 8.22 -10.19
N ASP A 226 -3.56 9.20 -10.64
CA ASP A 226 -4.94 8.98 -11.11
C ASP A 226 -4.98 8.07 -12.35
N ILE A 227 -4.01 8.21 -13.26
CA ILE A 227 -3.92 7.40 -14.48
C ILE A 227 -3.46 5.98 -14.13
N LEU A 228 -2.42 5.86 -13.29
CA LEU A 228 -1.88 4.58 -12.86
C LEU A 228 -2.91 3.73 -12.11
N TYR A 229 -3.83 4.37 -11.39
CA TYR A 229 -4.91 3.70 -10.67
C TYR A 229 -6.12 3.37 -11.56
N SER A 230 -6.55 4.30 -12.43
CA SER A 230 -7.76 4.15 -13.26
C SER A 230 -7.64 3.13 -14.41
N ILE A 231 -6.42 2.92 -14.94
CA ILE A 231 -6.15 1.86 -15.92
C ILE A 231 -6.44 0.46 -15.35
N VAL A 232 -6.49 0.32 -14.02
CA VAL A 232 -6.65 -0.96 -13.35
C VAL A 232 -8.09 -1.22 -12.93
N GLU A 233 -8.81 -0.20 -12.44
CA GLU A 233 -10.27 -0.30 -12.21
C GLU A 233 -11.00 -0.77 -13.48
N THR A 234 -10.52 -0.35 -14.66
CA THR A 234 -11.07 -0.77 -15.96
C THR A 234 -10.70 -2.20 -16.38
N LYS A 235 -9.60 -2.78 -15.85
CA LYS A 235 -9.22 -4.18 -16.08
C LYS A 235 -9.93 -5.13 -15.12
N GLN A 236 -10.05 -4.78 -13.84
CA GLN A 236 -10.76 -5.57 -12.83
C GLN A 236 -12.29 -5.60 -13.07
N SER A 237 -12.86 -4.52 -13.64
CA SER A 237 -14.29 -4.50 -14.02
C SER A 237 -14.61 -5.27 -15.32
N ARG A 238 -13.64 -5.43 -16.23
CA ARG A 238 -13.78 -6.23 -17.45
C ARG A 238 -13.75 -7.74 -17.19
N SER A 239 -13.02 -8.21 -16.18
CA SER A 239 -13.00 -9.65 -15.83
C SER A 239 -14.29 -10.13 -15.13
N LEU A 240 -15.14 -9.22 -14.65
CA LEU A 240 -16.37 -9.53 -13.91
C LEU A 240 -17.68 -9.25 -14.69
N SER A 241 -17.62 -8.93 -15.98
CA SER A 241 -18.82 -8.62 -16.77
C SER A 241 -18.91 -9.38 -18.09
N THR A 242 -19.58 -10.54 -18.07
CA THR A 242 -20.13 -11.21 -19.26
C THR A 242 -21.36 -10.47 -19.81
N ASN A 243 -21.24 -9.17 -20.10
CA ASN A 243 -22.30 -8.37 -20.72
C ASN A 243 -21.69 -7.18 -21.49
N GLU A 244 -20.77 -7.45 -22.43
CA GLU A 244 -20.10 -6.41 -23.24
C GLU A 244 -20.85 -5.99 -24.51
N GLU A 245 -22.10 -6.39 -24.73
CA GLU A 245 -22.83 -5.96 -25.95
C GLU A 245 -23.61 -4.63 -25.82
N LYS A 246 -23.69 -4.00 -24.64
CA LYS A 246 -24.55 -2.80 -24.46
C LYS A 246 -23.84 -1.51 -24.04
N ARG A 247 -22.52 -1.50 -23.91
CA ARG A 247 -21.77 -0.30 -23.47
C ARG A 247 -20.91 0.39 -24.54
N TYR A 248 -20.79 -0.17 -25.74
CA TYR A 248 -20.06 0.46 -26.85
C TYR A 248 -20.82 1.60 -27.57
N GLU A 249 -22.09 1.85 -27.26
CA GLU A 249 -22.88 2.87 -27.98
C GLU A 249 -22.78 4.29 -27.38
N LYS A 250 -22.30 4.47 -26.14
CA LYS A 250 -22.44 5.78 -25.45
C LYS A 250 -21.20 6.69 -25.46
N ARG A 251 -20.11 6.31 -26.14
CA ARG A 251 -18.89 7.14 -26.26
C ARG A 251 -18.34 7.32 -27.67
N ASN A 252 -19.10 6.99 -28.71
CA ASN A 252 -18.72 7.29 -30.08
C ASN A 252 -19.56 8.46 -30.61
N ASN A 253 -19.09 9.69 -30.39
CA ASN A 253 -19.52 10.82 -31.22
C ASN A 253 -18.80 10.73 -32.59
N TYR A 254 -19.10 9.67 -33.33
CA TYR A 254 -18.84 9.58 -34.75
C TYR A 254 -20.15 9.87 -35.46
N THR A 255 -20.21 10.96 -36.23
CA THR A 255 -21.26 11.15 -37.23
C THR A 255 -20.84 10.34 -38.45
N PRO A 256 -21.49 9.21 -38.78
CA PRO A 256 -21.12 8.45 -39.96
C PRO A 256 -21.40 9.28 -41.21
N LEU A 257 -20.57 9.09 -42.24
CA LEU A 257 -20.80 9.66 -43.55
C LEU A 257 -22.21 9.26 -44.05
N PRO A 258 -22.99 10.17 -44.63
CA PRO A 258 -24.29 9.84 -45.21
C PRO A 258 -24.15 8.71 -46.23
N LYS A 259 -25.04 7.72 -46.17
CA LYS A 259 -25.03 6.62 -47.13
C LYS A 259 -25.48 7.14 -48.50
N ASP A 260 -24.57 7.14 -49.46
CA ASP A 260 -24.89 7.35 -50.87
C ASP A 260 -25.79 6.21 -51.35
N THR A 261 -27.08 6.53 -51.48
CA THR A 261 -28.01 5.71 -52.26
C THR A 261 -28.03 6.28 -53.67
N ASN A 262 -27.18 5.69 -54.51
CA ASN A 262 -27.11 6.07 -55.91
C ASN A 262 -28.39 5.62 -56.63
N LYS A 263 -29.29 6.57 -56.90
CA LYS A 263 -30.17 6.52 -58.08
C LYS A 263 -30.17 7.89 -58.73
N ASN A 264 -29.37 7.99 -59.80
CA ASN A 264 -29.54 8.84 -60.96
C ASN A 264 -30.05 10.26 -60.69
N GLN A 265 -29.14 11.23 -60.63
CA GLN A 265 -29.07 12.37 -61.58
C GLN A 265 -28.08 13.42 -61.06
N SER A 266 -27.20 13.82 -61.98
CA SER A 266 -26.37 15.04 -62.00
C SER A 266 -26.77 16.15 -61.03
N ARG A 267 -25.83 16.59 -60.19
CA ARG A 267 -25.50 18.01 -59.94
C ARG A 267 -24.27 18.13 -59.03
N ILE A 268 -23.15 18.53 -59.62
CA ILE A 268 -21.94 18.96 -58.92
C ILE A 268 -22.28 20.26 -58.17
N SER A 269 -22.19 20.26 -56.85
CA SER A 269 -22.28 21.48 -56.02
C SER A 269 -20.89 21.80 -55.48
N VAL A 270 -20.17 22.66 -56.21
CA VAL A 270 -18.89 23.26 -55.77
C VAL A 270 -19.18 24.30 -54.70
N GLY A 271 -18.81 24.03 -53.45
CA GLY A 271 -18.72 25.06 -52.41
C GLY A 271 -17.47 25.92 -52.63
N LYS A 272 -17.63 27.15 -53.12
CA LYS A 272 -16.55 28.14 -53.16
C LYS A 272 -16.34 28.71 -51.75
N LEU A 273 -15.26 28.33 -51.08
CA LEU A 273 -14.69 29.11 -49.98
C LEU A 273 -13.63 30.06 -50.57
N PRO A 274 -13.69 31.39 -50.38
CA PRO A 274 -12.61 32.26 -50.77
C PRO A 274 -11.53 32.22 -49.67
N GLN A 275 -10.60 31.25 -49.75
CA GLN A 275 -9.33 31.37 -49.02
C GLN A 275 -8.25 31.87 -49.97
N LYS A 276 -7.86 33.13 -49.76
CA LYS A 276 -6.74 33.78 -50.43
C LYS A 276 -5.45 33.19 -49.83
N TYR A 277 -4.78 32.34 -50.60
CA TYR A 277 -3.50 31.75 -50.22
C TYR A 277 -2.38 32.76 -50.53
N SER A 278 -1.79 33.38 -49.51
CA SER A 278 -0.54 34.13 -49.66
C SER A 278 0.62 33.13 -49.66
N GLY A 279 0.97 32.65 -50.85
CA GLY A 279 2.06 31.70 -51.03
C GLY A 279 3.43 32.38 -50.97
N GLU A 280 4.04 32.43 -49.78
CA GLU A 280 5.47 32.73 -49.65
C GLU A 280 6.30 31.59 -49.03
N GLY A 281 5.73 30.39 -48.78
CA GLY A 281 6.45 29.41 -47.95
C GLY A 281 6.18 27.91 -48.11
N SER A 282 5.73 27.38 -49.25
CA SER A 282 5.62 25.91 -49.38
C SER A 282 5.99 25.38 -50.76
N GLN A 283 7.27 25.02 -50.89
CA GLN A 283 7.86 24.22 -51.98
C GLN A 283 7.53 22.71 -51.86
N GLY A 284 6.31 22.37 -51.44
CA GLY A 284 6.02 21.03 -50.94
C GLY A 284 4.81 20.38 -51.57
N ASN A 285 4.81 20.17 -52.89
CA ASN A 285 4.07 19.10 -53.58
C ASN A 285 4.48 19.05 -55.06
N LYS A 286 5.62 18.41 -55.34
CA LYS A 286 6.19 18.26 -56.69
C LYS A 286 6.03 16.84 -57.26
N PHE A 287 5.31 15.96 -56.57
CA PHE A 287 5.36 14.51 -56.87
C PHE A 287 4.01 13.77 -56.90
N VAL A 288 2.87 14.47 -56.95
CA VAL A 288 1.60 13.79 -57.26
C VAL A 288 1.39 13.85 -58.77
N ARG A 289 1.33 12.69 -59.43
CA ARG A 289 0.99 12.56 -60.85
C ARG A 289 -0.43 12.01 -60.94
N ASP A 290 -1.20 12.55 -61.88
CA ASP A 290 -2.62 12.27 -62.11
C ASP A 290 -2.86 10.88 -62.73
N GLY A 291 -2.57 9.81 -61.98
CA GLY A 291 -2.80 8.42 -62.40
C GLY A 291 -3.42 7.50 -61.35
N ASP A 292 -3.58 7.96 -60.11
CA ASP A 292 -4.04 7.10 -58.99
C ASP A 292 -5.42 7.52 -58.43
N LEU A 293 -6.31 8.02 -59.28
CA LEU A 293 -7.74 8.18 -58.96
C LEU A 293 -8.62 7.50 -59.99
#